data_AF-A0A9J6H6U5-F1
#
_entry.id   AF-A0A9J6H6U5-F1
#
_cell.length_a   1.000
_cell.length_b   1.000
_cell.length_c   1.000
_cell.angle_alpha   90.00
_cell.angle_beta   90.00
_cell.angle_gamma   90.00
#
_symmetry.space_group_name_H-M   'P 1'
#
loop_
_entity.id
_entity.type
_entity.pdbx_description
1 polymer ?
#
loop_
_entity_poly.entity_id
_entity_poly.type
_entity_poly.pdbx_seq_one_letter_code
_entity_poly.pdbx_strand_id
1 'polypeptide(L)'
;MGNILYYRYINPGIVAPDTFGVVQMAPEHPVTNLQRRNLGHIAKILGCASAAVPFNQPQHPYQMRLDGLIDSCGKLLHGYATF
;
A
#
# COMPACT_ATOMS: atom_id res chain seq x y z
N MET A 1 10.95 -1.58 12.81
CA MET A 1 11.18 -2.66 11.82
C MET A 1 10.08 -2.78 10.77
N GLY A 2 8.80 -2.47 11.08
CA GLY A 2 7.67 -2.59 10.12
C GLY A 2 7.85 -1.84 8.79
N ASN A 3 8.46 -0.65 8.80
CA ASN A 3 8.73 0.14 7.59
C ASN A 3 9.63 -0.61 6.57
N ILE A 4 10.66 -1.32 7.03
CA ILE A 4 11.59 -2.03 6.14
C ILE A 4 10.92 -3.26 5.54
N LEU A 5 10.20 -4.04 6.34
CA LEU A 5 9.47 -5.23 5.87
C LEU A 5 8.40 -4.85 4.85
N TYR A 6 7.64 -3.79 5.15
CA TYR A 6 6.61 -3.28 4.25
C TYR A 6 7.22 -2.83 2.92
N TYR A 7 8.24 -1.97 2.94
CA TYR A 7 8.82 -1.44 1.71
C TYR A 7 9.58 -2.47 0.88
N ARG A 8 10.31 -3.40 1.50
CA ARG A 8 11.15 -4.37 0.77
C ARG A 8 10.39 -5.59 0.28
N TYR A 9 9.38 -6.05 1.00
CA TYR A 9 8.77 -7.35 0.72
C TYR A 9 7.28 -7.25 0.37
N ILE A 10 6.54 -6.34 1.02
CA ILE A 10 5.07 -6.25 0.82
C ILE A 10 4.73 -5.30 -0.34
N ASN A 11 5.33 -4.11 -0.37
CA ASN A 11 5.04 -3.07 -1.38
C ASN A 11 5.29 -3.55 -2.82
N PRO A 12 6.42 -4.24 -3.14
CA PRO A 12 6.65 -4.74 -4.50
C PRO A 12 5.59 -5.76 -4.95
N GLY A 13 5.16 -6.66 -4.05
CA GLY A 13 4.11 -7.63 -4.32
C GLY A 13 2.71 -7.03 -4.49
N ILE A 14 2.44 -5.86 -3.89
CA ILE A 14 1.18 -5.12 -4.10
C ILE A 14 1.20 -4.39 -5.44
N VAL A 15 2.31 -3.73 -5.80
CA VAL A 15 2.41 -2.90 -7.01
C VAL A 15 2.49 -3.75 -8.28
N ALA A 16 3.15 -4.91 -8.21
CA ALA A 16 3.34 -5.82 -9.34
C ALA A 16 2.97 -7.28 -8.96
N PRO A 17 1.70 -7.55 -8.65
CA PRO A 17 1.28 -8.83 -8.08
C PRO A 17 1.49 -10.02 -9.03
N ASP A 18 1.42 -9.79 -10.33
CA ASP A 18 1.70 -10.77 -11.38
C ASP A 18 3.19 -11.12 -11.44
N THR A 19 4.08 -10.12 -11.45
CA THR A 19 5.54 -10.32 -11.49
C THR A 19 6.07 -11.03 -10.25
N PHE A 20 5.46 -10.79 -9.09
CA PHE A 20 5.85 -11.41 -7.81
C PHE A 20 5.11 -12.73 -7.53
N GLY A 21 4.31 -13.23 -8.47
CA GLY A 21 3.60 -14.51 -8.33
C GLY A 21 2.49 -14.51 -7.26
N VAL A 22 2.02 -13.33 -6.85
CA VAL A 22 0.90 -13.16 -5.90
C VAL A 22 -0.42 -13.49 -6.58
N VAL A 23 -0.55 -13.15 -7.86
CA VAL A 23 -1.73 -13.47 -8.68
C VAL A 23 -1.28 -14.10 -9.99
N GLN A 24 -1.93 -15.19 -10.37
CA GLN A 24 -1.70 -15.83 -11.66
C GLN A 24 -2.61 -15.18 -12.70
N MET A 25 -2.02 -14.42 -13.62
CA MET A 25 -2.74 -13.80 -14.74
C MET A 25 -2.61 -14.64 -16.00
N ALA A 26 -3.70 -14.77 -16.76
CA ALA A 26 -3.61 -15.35 -18.10
C ALA A 26 -2.77 -14.42 -19.00
N PRO A 27 -1.94 -14.95 -19.90
CA PRO A 27 -1.12 -14.15 -20.81
C PRO A 27 -1.94 -13.13 -21.63
N GLU A 28 -3.16 -13.51 -22.01
CA GLU A 28 -4.11 -12.64 -22.74
C GLU A 28 -4.71 -11.51 -21.89
N HIS A 29 -4.65 -11.60 -20.56
CA HIS A 29 -5.28 -10.65 -19.64
C HIS A 29 -4.28 -10.17 -18.57
N PRO A 30 -3.24 -9.40 -18.97
CA PRO A 30 -2.31 -8.83 -18.02
C PRO A 30 -3.00 -7.80 -17.13
N VAL A 31 -2.37 -7.49 -15.99
CA VAL A 31 -2.84 -6.40 -15.12
C VAL A 31 -2.97 -5.13 -15.98
N THR A 32 -4.14 -4.50 -15.93
CA THR A 32 -4.42 -3.29 -16.71
C THR A 32 -3.73 -2.08 -16.10
N ASN A 33 -3.54 -1.01 -16.88
CA ASN A 33 -2.97 0.24 -16.36
C ASN A 33 -3.82 0.88 -15.26
N LEU A 34 -5.14 0.72 -15.32
CA LEU A 34 -6.04 1.18 -14.26
C LEU A 34 -5.84 0.38 -12.97
N GLN A 35 -5.74 -0.95 -13.05
CA GLN A 35 -5.44 -1.78 -11.90
C GLN A 35 -4.08 -1.45 -11.30
N ARG A 36 -3.03 -1.29 -12.11
CA ARG A 36 -1.71 -0.84 -11.65
C ARG A 36 -1.77 0.50 -10.92
N ARG A 37 -2.53 1.47 -11.44
CA ARG A 37 -2.72 2.77 -10.79
C ARG A 37 -3.43 2.64 -9.44
N ASN A 38 -4.49 1.82 -9.37
CA ASN A 38 -5.23 1.58 -8.13
C ASN A 38 -4.34 0.89 -7.09
N LEU A 39 -3.58 -0.13 -7.49
CA LEU A 39 -2.61 -0.84 -6.63
C LEU A 39 -1.52 0.12 -6.12
N GLY A 40 -1.02 1.01 -6.98
CA GLY A 40 -0.07 2.05 -6.58
C GLY A 40 -0.63 3.01 -5.52
N HIS A 41 -1.90 3.40 -5.62
CA HIS A 41 -2.53 4.21 -4.58
C HIS A 41 -2.70 3.45 -3.26
N ILE A 42 -3.09 2.17 -3.31
CA ILE A 42 -3.20 1.30 -2.13
C ILE A 42 -1.85 1.15 -1.44
N ALA A 43 -0.79 0.85 -2.22
CA ALA A 43 0.57 0.73 -1.72
C ALA A 43 1.06 2.01 -1.03
N LYS A 44 0.72 3.18 -1.58
CA LYS A 44 1.07 4.47 -0.97
C LYS A 44 0.39 4.69 0.38
N ILE A 45 -0.91 4.38 0.49
CA ILE A 45 -1.68 4.52 1.74
C ILE A 45 -1.09 3.60 2.83
N LEU A 46 -0.87 2.34 2.49
CA LEU A 46 -0.29 1.35 3.41
C LEU A 46 1.16 1.70 3.79
N GLY A 47 1.93 2.27 2.85
CA GLY A 47 3.27 2.80 3.13
C GLY A 47 3.25 3.90 4.17
N CYS A 48 2.38 4.90 4.00
CA CYS A 48 2.16 5.97 4.98
C CYS A 48 1.75 5.41 6.35
N ALA A 49 0.84 4.43 6.40
CA ALA A 49 0.41 3.79 7.64
C ALA A 49 1.55 3.02 8.33
N SER A 50 2.37 2.29 7.57
CA SER A 50 3.51 1.54 8.12
C SER A 50 4.62 2.43 8.67
N ALA A 51 4.72 3.66 8.15
CA ALA A 51 5.68 4.67 8.60
C ALA A 51 5.09 5.60 9.67
N ALA A 52 3.78 5.49 9.97
CA ALA A 52 3.03 6.43 10.82
C ALA A 52 3.18 7.90 10.37
N VAL A 53 3.25 8.13 9.06
CA VAL A 53 3.37 9.48 8.46
C VAL A 53 2.03 9.86 7.82
N PRO A 54 1.50 11.08 8.06
CA PRO A 54 0.26 11.55 7.44
C PRO A 54 0.40 11.64 5.91
N PHE A 55 -0.72 11.52 5.18
CA PHE A 55 -0.74 11.57 3.73
C PHE A 55 -0.64 13.01 3.22
N ASN A 56 0.49 13.66 3.49
CA ASN A 56 0.61 15.09 3.31
C ASN A 56 0.95 15.44 1.84
N GLN A 57 -0.09 15.53 1.00
CA GLN A 57 -0.01 16.22 -0.29
C GLN A 57 -1.02 17.37 -0.33
N PRO A 58 -0.57 18.64 -0.28
CA PRO A 58 -1.45 19.81 -0.19
C PRO A 58 -2.34 20.04 -1.41
N GLN A 59 -2.25 19.21 -2.45
CA GLN A 59 -2.93 19.39 -3.73
C GLN A 59 -4.29 18.66 -3.82
N HIS A 60 -4.63 17.79 -2.87
CA HIS A 60 -5.79 16.91 -2.98
C HIS A 60 -6.59 16.81 -1.68
N PRO A 61 -7.57 17.71 -1.44
CA PRO A 61 -8.33 17.77 -0.18
C PRO A 61 -9.12 16.49 0.16
N TYR A 62 -9.45 15.66 -0.83
CA TYR A 62 -10.07 14.35 -0.59
C TYR A 62 -9.13 13.36 0.12
N GLN A 63 -7.82 13.61 0.13
CA GLN A 63 -6.83 12.75 0.78
C GLN A 63 -6.77 12.94 2.30
N MET A 64 -7.26 14.07 2.85
CA MET A 64 -7.44 14.22 4.31
C MET A 64 -8.39 13.17 4.89
N ARG A 65 -9.34 12.65 4.09
CA ARG A 65 -10.19 11.53 4.53
C ARG A 65 -9.42 10.22 4.70
N LEU A 66 -8.26 10.10 4.04
CA LEU A 66 -7.40 8.93 4.14
C LEU A 66 -6.53 8.98 5.39
N ASP A 67 -6.31 10.14 6.01
CA ASP A 67 -5.51 10.25 7.23
C ASP A 67 -6.11 9.43 8.39
N GLY A 68 -7.44 9.41 8.52
CA GLY A 68 -8.12 8.56 9.51
C GLY A 68 -7.96 7.06 9.24
N LEU A 69 -7.91 6.67 7.97
CA LEU A 69 -7.63 5.28 7.56
C LEU A 69 -6.17 4.91 7.86
N ILE A 70 -5.24 5.82 7.58
CA ILE A 70 -3.80 5.66 7.80
C ILE A 70 -3.50 5.50 9.29
N ASP A 71 -4.12 6.31 10.14
CA ASP A 71 -4.00 6.19 11.60
C ASP A 71 -4.54 4.83 12.10
N SER A 72 -5.70 4.39 11.59
CA SER A 72 -6.30 3.10 11.93
C SER A 72 -5.42 1.92 11.50
N CYS A 73 -4.88 1.97 10.27
CA CYS A 73 -3.96 0.96 9.76
C CYS A 73 -2.63 0.97 10.51
N GLY A 74 -2.11 2.14 10.88
CA GLY A 74 -0.88 2.27 11.67
C GLY A 74 -1.01 1.60 13.04
N LYS A 75 -2.14 1.80 13.73
CA LYS A 75 -2.45 1.14 15.00
C LYS A 75 -2.52 -0.39 14.87
N LEU A 76 -3.18 -0.90 13.83
CA LEU A 76 -3.23 -2.34 13.55
C LEU A 76 -1.83 -2.90 13.30
N LEU A 77 -1.04 -2.26 12.44
CA LEU A 77 0.33 -2.70 12.11
C LEU A 77 1.25 -2.70 13.34
N HIS A 78 1.11 -1.72 14.24
CA HIS A 78 1.85 -1.71 15.49
C HIS A 78 1.45 -2.87 16.42
N GLY A 79 0.15 -3.19 16.47
CA GLY A 79 -0.37 -4.34 17.20
C GLY A 79 0.20 -5.68 16.71
N TYR A 80 0.37 -5.85 15.39
CA TYR A 80 0.98 -7.06 14.81
C TYR A 80 2.51 -7.14 14.96
N ALA A 81 3.19 -6.01 15.19
CA ALA A 81 4.65 -5.95 15.32
C ALA A 81 5.16 -6.22 16.76
N THR A 82 4.27 -6.49 17.72
CA THR A 82 4.59 -6.69 19.14
C THR A 82 4.53 -8.16 19.57
N PHE A 83 4.62 -9.10 18.63
CA PHE A 83 4.79 -10.54 18.90
C PHE A 83 6.21 -11.01 18.55
#